data_AF-A0AA96QPA2-F1
#
_entry.id   AF-A0AA96QPA2-F1
#
_cell.length_a   1.000
_cell.length_b   1.000
_cell.length_c   1.000
_cell.angle_alpha   90.00
_cell.angle_beta   90.00
_cell.angle_gamma   90.00
#
_symmetry.space_group_name_H-M   'P 1'
#
loop_
_entity.id
_entity.type
_entity.pdbx_description
1 polymer ?
#
loop_
_entity_poly.entity_id
_entity_poly.type
_entity_poly.pdbx_seq_one_letter_code
_entity_poly.pdbx_strand_id
1 'polypeptide(L)'
;MPTRDLQVTAGTDDARNAAGNGAFNATVTTQHLGLNAGVDYWAGLRFVNVAVPQGAVIRSASLDLYSSGVAAGTSAPVVFHGEKSANPATFSNTTAGKPEGRARTTAAVTKTFDPARWNPEIGFGIDVVDVTPLVQEIVNQPAFASGNAIALVGHNNGAADNNYIGFNTHDFTGNLRGAKLTITYGSTTPPPTGVGAVQDGGTIAVSWTDGSTTETGYEVGRRRGDGGWHLRATLPAGATGWTDTDVAAGYTYTYRVRPLLPGGPSDWLSSSAVTTTGTKAWTAWIEAWLFPGPPAEDADEEYRDGRVIHVLKPEYHRVEDDGTMSVRSEEELGENGYSPANAADVRAHSDEQYDTVSCGDFGMIAMLDSPAKRAAAISTLVDFCVDSGFTGVCVDFERFGTWTAAVHGDYKAWLRTLGTALHDEGKKLQICGPPITNEDEQNRYEWAYEDFATTTEVDRVVMMLYDYQYDEGVGQSVQPAQWARNGCAWLLARIPDVDRIGVGLPNYGYHGPIGTYEITPDTKDASLTHPGHTTATRNADGEMTWTNGDDDNTYVYQDSAGINTKRELIEDEGIKHISVWHLGGNDWFTGRAEMTWPDGE
;
A
#
# COMPACT_ATOMS: atom_id res chain seq x y z
N MET A 1 -6.06 -16.80 4.20
CA MET A 1 -5.96 -17.99 5.09
C MET A 1 -6.99 -17.82 6.18
N PRO A 2 -7.45 -18.88 6.88
CA PRO A 2 -8.26 -18.70 8.08
C PRO A 2 -7.51 -17.85 9.12
N THR A 3 -8.13 -16.75 9.54
CA THR A 3 -7.62 -15.85 10.59
C THR A 3 -8.62 -15.82 11.75
N ARG A 4 -8.10 -15.77 12.98
CA ARG A 4 -8.89 -15.63 14.21
C ARG A 4 -8.45 -14.37 14.93
N ASP A 5 -9.36 -13.42 15.04
CA ASP A 5 -9.18 -12.24 15.87
C ASP A 5 -9.89 -12.45 17.20
N LEU A 6 -9.10 -12.45 18.26
CA LEU A 6 -9.55 -12.76 19.60
C LEU A 6 -9.26 -11.57 20.49
N GLN A 7 -10.17 -11.29 21.41
CA GLN A 7 -9.97 -10.28 22.44
C GLN A 7 -10.25 -10.91 23.80
N VAL A 8 -9.59 -10.43 24.85
CA VAL A 8 -9.92 -10.82 26.21
C VAL A 8 -11.38 -10.44 26.51
N THR A 9 -12.18 -11.36 27.06
CA THR A 9 -13.63 -11.19 27.23
C THR A 9 -14.11 -11.10 28.67
N ALA A 10 -13.22 -11.23 29.66
CA ALA A 10 -13.55 -11.13 31.07
C ALA A 10 -12.31 -10.69 31.88
N GLY A 11 -12.51 -9.95 32.97
CA GLY A 11 -11.39 -9.52 33.83
C GLY A 11 -10.58 -10.70 34.40
N THR A 12 -11.21 -11.84 34.69
CA THR A 12 -10.48 -13.05 35.12
C THR A 12 -9.60 -13.69 34.03
N ASP A 13 -9.69 -13.19 32.80
CA ASP A 13 -8.87 -13.60 31.67
C ASP A 13 -7.70 -12.65 31.40
N ASP A 14 -7.59 -11.53 32.13
CA ASP A 14 -6.38 -10.75 32.17
C ASP A 14 -6.01 -10.29 33.59
N ALA A 15 -4.84 -10.72 34.04
CA ALA A 15 -4.42 -10.47 35.41
C ALA A 15 -2.98 -9.95 35.48
N ARG A 16 -2.75 -9.00 36.38
CA ARG A 16 -1.40 -8.65 36.82
C ARG A 16 -1.05 -9.30 38.14
N ASN A 17 0.24 -9.58 38.31
CA ASN A 17 0.81 -9.97 39.60
C ASN A 17 2.15 -9.28 39.81
N ALA A 18 2.31 -8.63 40.97
CA ALA A 18 3.62 -8.17 41.42
C ALA A 18 4.36 -9.33 42.11
N ALA A 19 5.47 -9.75 41.51
CA ALA A 19 6.26 -10.87 42.01
C ALA A 19 6.81 -10.57 43.41
N GLY A 20 6.75 -11.56 44.30
CA GLY A 20 7.31 -11.48 45.65
C GLY A 20 6.48 -10.73 46.71
N ASN A 21 5.43 -9.99 46.34
CA ASN A 21 4.56 -9.30 47.31
C ASN A 21 3.09 -9.80 47.32
N GLY A 22 2.71 -10.68 46.38
CA GLY A 22 1.39 -11.33 46.34
C GLY A 22 0.22 -10.45 45.86
N ALA A 23 0.49 -9.28 45.28
CA ALA A 23 -0.56 -8.41 44.75
C ALA A 23 -1.05 -8.89 43.37
N PHE A 24 -1.88 -9.94 43.39
CA PHE A 24 -2.68 -10.40 42.25
C PHE A 24 -3.89 -9.48 42.05
N ASN A 25 -4.16 -9.09 40.80
CA ASN A 25 -5.38 -8.36 40.45
C ASN A 25 -5.85 -8.70 39.03
N ALA A 26 -7.15 -8.96 38.87
CA ALA A 26 -7.81 -9.32 37.62
C ALA A 26 -9.07 -8.46 37.38
N THR A 27 -9.08 -7.24 37.94
CA THR A 27 -10.21 -6.28 37.88
C THR A 27 -9.73 -4.84 37.66
N VAL A 28 -8.44 -4.67 37.39
CA VAL A 28 -7.83 -3.36 37.13
C VAL A 28 -8.06 -2.99 35.68
N THR A 29 -8.24 -1.71 35.40
CA THR A 29 -8.35 -1.20 34.02
C THR A 29 -7.01 -1.14 33.29
N THR A 30 -5.89 -1.28 34.02
CA THR A 30 -4.52 -1.22 33.48
C THR A 30 -3.57 -2.21 34.18
N GLN A 31 -2.63 -2.77 33.43
CA GLN A 31 -1.59 -3.67 33.92
C GLN A 31 -0.19 -3.14 33.61
N HIS A 32 0.80 -3.56 34.38
CA HIS A 32 2.20 -3.24 34.15
C HIS A 32 2.98 -4.47 33.69
N LEU A 33 4.03 -4.23 32.92
CA LEU A 33 4.99 -5.24 32.48
C LEU A 33 6.40 -4.65 32.55
N GLY A 34 7.31 -5.33 33.26
CA GLY A 34 8.68 -4.85 33.49
C GLY A 34 8.98 -4.66 34.99
N LEU A 35 10.00 -3.84 35.28
CA LEU A 35 10.50 -3.63 36.65
C LEU A 35 10.16 -2.22 37.12
N ASN A 36 9.50 -2.11 38.28
CA ASN A 36 9.13 -0.82 38.88
C ASN A 36 9.33 -0.85 40.39
N ALA A 37 10.13 0.09 40.90
CA ALA A 37 10.50 0.18 42.31
C ALA A 37 10.99 -1.15 42.92
N GLY A 38 11.81 -1.89 42.17
CA GLY A 38 12.38 -3.18 42.54
C GLY A 38 11.40 -4.36 42.48
N VAL A 39 10.18 -4.16 41.95
CA VAL A 39 9.14 -5.19 41.84
C VAL A 39 8.96 -5.59 40.38
N ASP A 40 9.06 -6.89 40.11
CA ASP A 40 8.82 -7.48 38.79
C ASP A 40 7.32 -7.68 38.58
N TYR A 41 6.76 -7.01 37.58
CA TYR A 41 5.36 -7.08 37.23
C TYR A 41 5.14 -8.11 36.12
N TRP A 42 4.29 -9.08 36.43
CA TRP A 42 3.83 -10.10 35.52
C TRP A 42 2.45 -9.76 34.99
N ALA A 43 2.23 -10.01 33.71
CA ALA A 43 0.93 -9.96 33.06
C ALA A 43 0.51 -11.35 32.59
N GLY A 44 -0.77 -11.65 32.67
CA GLY A 44 -1.40 -12.82 32.09
C GLY A 44 -2.56 -12.40 31.21
N LEU A 45 -2.67 -13.00 30.02
CA LEU A 45 -3.68 -12.71 29.00
C LEU A 45 -4.24 -14.02 28.48
N ARG A 46 -5.53 -14.25 28.59
CA ARG A 46 -6.21 -15.49 28.20
C ARG A 46 -7.29 -15.20 27.16
N PHE A 47 -7.26 -15.96 26.08
CA PHE A 47 -8.15 -15.86 24.94
C PHE A 47 -8.99 -17.14 24.86
N VAL A 48 -10.31 -17.02 24.83
CA VAL A 48 -11.26 -18.13 24.82
C VAL A 48 -11.72 -18.49 23.41
N ASN A 49 -12.33 -19.67 23.26
CA ASN A 49 -12.97 -20.10 22.01
C ASN A 49 -12.03 -20.05 20.81
N VAL A 50 -10.75 -20.42 21.00
CA VAL A 50 -9.73 -20.38 19.96
C VAL A 50 -10.01 -21.49 18.95
N ALA A 51 -10.76 -21.15 17.89
CA ALA A 51 -11.20 -22.07 16.86
C ALA A 51 -10.07 -22.38 15.85
N VAL A 52 -8.97 -22.94 16.35
CA VAL A 52 -7.79 -23.42 15.61
C VAL A 52 -7.72 -24.95 15.76
N PRO A 53 -7.59 -25.74 14.68
CA PRO A 53 -7.45 -27.19 14.78
C PRO A 53 -6.17 -27.62 15.51
N GLN A 54 -6.22 -28.76 16.20
CA GLN A 54 -5.04 -29.39 16.79
C GLN A 54 -3.98 -29.68 15.71
N GLY A 55 -2.73 -29.33 15.99
CA GLY A 55 -1.62 -29.53 15.06
C GLY A 55 -1.64 -28.65 13.82
N ALA A 56 -2.51 -27.63 13.75
CA ALA A 56 -2.47 -26.67 12.66
C ALA A 56 -1.10 -25.96 12.59
N VAL A 57 -0.64 -25.69 11.38
CA VAL A 57 0.58 -24.91 11.16
C VAL A 57 0.24 -23.44 11.36
N ILE A 58 0.78 -22.83 12.41
CA ILE A 58 0.59 -21.40 12.71
C ILE A 58 1.53 -20.61 11.82
N ARG A 59 0.95 -19.81 10.94
CA ARG A 59 1.69 -19.00 9.95
C ARG A 59 2.15 -17.69 10.57
N SER A 60 1.27 -17.07 11.33
CA SER A 60 1.57 -15.93 12.17
C SER A 60 0.63 -15.92 13.37
N ALA A 61 1.11 -15.41 14.49
CA ALA A 61 0.27 -14.98 15.59
C ALA A 61 0.83 -13.69 16.19
N SER A 62 -0.02 -12.67 16.31
CA SER A 62 0.35 -11.37 16.87
C SER A 62 -0.45 -11.07 18.11
N LEU A 63 0.22 -10.50 19.11
CA LEU A 63 -0.38 -9.97 20.32
C LEU A 63 -0.28 -8.45 20.31
N ASP A 64 -1.43 -7.79 20.21
CA ASP A 64 -1.54 -6.34 20.24
C ASP A 64 -1.74 -5.88 21.69
N LEU A 65 -0.90 -4.96 22.13
CA LEU A 65 -1.00 -4.31 23.44
C LEU A 65 -1.23 -2.82 23.26
N TYR A 66 -2.25 -2.30 23.93
CA TYR A 66 -2.64 -0.89 23.85
C TYR A 66 -2.17 -0.14 25.08
N SER A 67 -1.40 0.92 24.89
CA SER A 67 -0.85 1.74 25.98
C SER A 67 -1.97 2.30 26.88
N SER A 68 -1.73 2.26 28.19
CA SER A 68 -2.56 2.94 29.18
C SER A 68 -2.02 4.31 29.59
N GLY A 69 -1.03 4.85 28.84
CA GLY A 69 -0.36 6.11 29.16
C GLY A 69 0.60 6.04 30.35
N VAL A 70 0.86 4.84 30.89
CA VAL A 70 1.83 4.64 31.96
C VAL A 70 3.10 4.08 31.34
N ALA A 71 4.14 4.88 31.22
CA ALA A 71 5.45 4.49 30.70
C ALA A 71 6.54 5.15 31.54
N ALA A 72 7.59 4.41 31.91
CA ALA A 72 8.71 4.99 32.65
C ALA A 72 10.05 4.37 32.21
N GLY A 73 11.12 5.17 32.31
CA GLY A 73 12.47 4.76 31.94
C GLY A 73 12.82 4.96 30.47
N THR A 74 13.90 4.33 30.01
CA THR A 74 14.41 4.45 28.63
C THR A 74 14.15 3.23 27.75
N SER A 75 14.07 2.03 28.33
CA SER A 75 13.72 0.80 27.59
C SER A 75 13.24 -0.30 28.53
N ALA A 76 12.10 -0.92 28.23
CA ALA A 76 11.51 -2.00 29.02
C ALA A 76 11.60 -3.33 28.25
N PRO A 77 12.72 -4.07 28.38
CA PRO A 77 12.84 -5.43 27.85
C PRO A 77 12.00 -6.40 28.68
N VAL A 78 11.14 -7.15 28.00
CA VAL A 78 10.23 -8.14 28.57
C VAL A 78 10.32 -9.45 27.80
N VAL A 79 9.77 -10.52 28.38
CA VAL A 79 9.65 -11.82 27.74
C VAL A 79 8.24 -12.38 27.92
N PHE A 80 7.71 -12.96 26.85
CA PHE A 80 6.42 -13.63 26.79
C PHE A 80 6.60 -15.14 26.61
N HIS A 81 5.73 -15.89 27.28
CA HIS A 81 5.58 -17.33 27.16
C HIS A 81 4.11 -17.69 26.93
N GLY A 82 3.87 -18.82 26.29
CA GLY A 82 2.57 -19.47 26.37
C GLY A 82 2.42 -20.24 27.68
N GLU A 83 1.19 -20.41 28.17
CA GLU A 83 0.92 -21.41 29.19
C GLU A 83 0.98 -22.81 28.56
N LYS A 84 1.80 -23.69 29.12
CA LYS A 84 1.91 -25.10 28.72
C LYS A 84 0.72 -25.91 29.24
N SER A 85 -0.46 -25.53 28.79
CA SER A 85 -1.74 -26.20 29.02
C SER A 85 -2.52 -26.19 27.73
N ALA A 86 -3.20 -27.30 27.43
CA ALA A 86 -4.01 -27.40 26.22
C ALA A 86 -5.34 -26.64 26.32
N ASN A 87 -5.79 -26.33 27.55
CA ASN A 87 -6.96 -25.48 27.81
C ASN A 87 -6.80 -24.80 29.18
N PRO A 88 -6.13 -23.64 29.24
CA PRO A 88 -5.82 -22.95 30.48
C PRO A 88 -7.09 -22.47 31.20
N ALA A 89 -7.10 -22.56 32.53
CA ALA A 89 -8.14 -21.99 33.38
C ALA A 89 -7.95 -20.48 33.54
N THR A 90 -9.00 -19.75 33.93
CA THR A 90 -8.96 -18.33 34.28
C THR A 90 -7.88 -18.02 35.33
N PHE A 91 -7.35 -16.80 35.34
CA PHE A 91 -6.38 -16.37 36.35
C PHE A 91 -7.02 -16.27 37.74
N SER A 92 -6.28 -16.66 38.78
CA SER A 92 -6.74 -16.60 40.17
C SER A 92 -5.59 -16.34 41.14
N ASN A 93 -5.92 -15.85 42.35
CA ASN A 93 -4.95 -15.61 43.42
C ASN A 93 -4.53 -16.92 44.14
N THR A 94 -4.11 -17.92 43.38
CA THR A 94 -3.53 -19.17 43.89
C THR A 94 -2.11 -19.31 43.36
N THR A 95 -1.27 -20.12 44.02
CA THR A 95 0.15 -20.28 43.61
C THR A 95 0.30 -20.67 42.15
N ALA A 96 -0.55 -21.57 41.64
CA ALA A 96 -0.54 -22.01 40.24
C ALA A 96 -1.48 -21.21 39.33
N GLY A 97 -2.39 -20.41 39.88
CA GLY A 97 -3.41 -19.67 39.12
C GLY A 97 -2.97 -18.27 38.68
N LYS A 98 -1.99 -17.67 39.36
CA LYS A 98 -1.41 -16.37 39.01
C LYS A 98 -0.43 -16.47 37.84
N PRO A 99 -0.18 -15.38 37.08
CA PRO A 99 0.70 -15.41 35.91
C PRO A 99 2.09 -16.03 36.16
N GLU A 100 2.79 -15.64 37.23
CA GLU A 100 4.13 -16.18 37.58
C GLU A 100 4.14 -17.68 37.91
N GLY A 101 2.98 -18.23 38.29
CA GLY A 101 2.81 -19.62 38.68
C GLY A 101 2.44 -20.56 37.54
N ARG A 102 2.15 -20.03 36.34
CA ARG A 102 1.75 -20.84 35.18
C ARG A 102 2.94 -21.63 34.64
N ALA A 103 2.70 -22.90 34.32
CA ALA A 103 3.67 -23.69 33.57
C ALA A 103 3.86 -23.05 32.18
N ARG A 104 5.11 -22.84 31.76
CA ARG A 104 5.44 -22.11 30.53
C ARG A 104 5.82 -23.04 29.39
N THR A 105 5.55 -22.60 28.16
CA THR A 105 6.12 -23.17 26.94
C THR A 105 7.64 -23.10 26.97
N THR A 106 8.29 -23.98 26.22
CA THR A 106 9.75 -23.88 25.99
C THR A 106 10.07 -22.70 25.08
N ALA A 107 9.23 -22.42 24.08
CA ALA A 107 9.28 -21.20 23.31
C ALA A 107 9.07 -19.97 24.22
N ALA A 108 9.84 -18.91 23.91
CA ALA A 108 9.78 -17.62 24.57
C ALA A 108 10.02 -16.53 23.52
N VAL A 109 9.34 -15.39 23.66
CA VAL A 109 9.47 -14.23 22.76
C VAL A 109 9.90 -13.04 23.58
N THR A 110 10.98 -12.38 23.20
CA THR A 110 11.45 -11.16 23.85
C THR A 110 10.99 -9.92 23.06
N LYS A 111 10.65 -8.86 23.78
CA LYS A 111 10.29 -7.56 23.19
C LYS A 111 10.89 -6.46 24.05
N THR A 112 11.46 -5.44 23.42
CA THR A 112 11.89 -4.22 24.10
C THR A 112 10.95 -3.12 23.72
N PHE A 113 10.20 -2.61 24.70
CA PHE A 113 9.35 -1.45 24.51
C PHE A 113 10.14 -0.18 24.77
N ASP A 114 9.95 0.84 23.95
CA ASP A 114 10.46 2.20 24.17
C ASP A 114 9.38 3.02 24.89
N PRO A 115 9.59 3.38 26.17
CA PRO A 115 8.64 4.18 26.94
C PRO A 115 8.33 5.54 26.30
N ALA A 116 9.26 6.13 25.54
CA ALA A 116 9.04 7.39 24.85
C ALA A 116 8.07 7.25 23.67
N ARG A 117 7.99 6.06 23.08
CA ARG A 117 7.06 5.70 22.00
C ARG A 117 5.78 5.06 22.52
N TRP A 118 5.59 4.97 23.84
CA TRP A 118 4.43 4.35 24.48
C TRP A 118 3.40 5.40 24.96
N ASN A 119 3.19 6.45 24.16
CA ASN A 119 2.38 7.62 24.53
C ASN A 119 1.15 7.78 23.61
N PRO A 120 -0.08 7.69 24.16
CA PRO A 120 -1.32 7.79 23.37
C PRO A 120 -1.61 9.20 22.82
N GLU A 121 -0.90 10.25 23.26
CA GLU A 121 -1.10 11.64 22.81
C GLU A 121 -0.28 12.04 21.56
N ILE A 122 0.70 11.21 21.16
CA ILE A 122 1.58 11.47 20.00
C ILE A 122 1.44 10.40 18.90
N GLY A 123 0.34 9.64 18.88
CA GLY A 123 0.01 8.69 17.81
C GLY A 123 0.63 7.29 17.93
N PHE A 124 1.50 7.03 18.93
CA PHE A 124 2.14 5.73 19.15
C PHE A 124 1.59 5.06 20.43
N GLY A 125 0.37 4.53 20.36
CA GLY A 125 -0.38 3.99 21.50
C GLY A 125 -0.65 2.47 21.44
N ILE A 126 -0.06 1.77 20.49
CA ILE A 126 -0.19 0.32 20.28
C ILE A 126 1.15 -0.25 19.83
N ASP A 127 1.45 -1.49 20.24
CA ASP A 127 2.58 -2.24 19.70
C ASP A 127 2.21 -3.71 19.59
N VAL A 128 2.89 -4.39 18.67
CA VAL A 128 2.60 -5.73 18.23
C VAL A 128 3.77 -6.64 18.62
N VAL A 129 3.44 -7.76 19.27
CA VAL A 129 4.39 -8.80 19.66
C VAL A 129 4.13 -10.05 18.81
N ASP A 130 5.15 -10.52 18.10
CA ASP A 130 5.07 -11.78 17.34
C ASP A 130 5.13 -12.97 18.30
N VAL A 131 3.97 -13.57 18.58
CA VAL A 131 3.80 -14.72 19.48
C VAL A 131 3.62 -16.04 18.73
N THR A 132 3.90 -16.06 17.42
CA THR A 132 3.83 -17.25 16.55
C THR A 132 4.41 -18.52 17.18
N PRO A 133 5.67 -18.52 17.70
CA PRO A 133 6.24 -19.75 18.25
C PRO A 133 5.54 -20.23 19.53
N LEU A 134 4.94 -19.33 20.31
CA LEU A 134 4.21 -19.68 21.53
C LEU A 134 2.89 -20.38 21.18
N VAL A 135 2.13 -19.80 20.25
CA VAL A 135 0.86 -20.36 19.78
C VAL A 135 1.08 -21.69 19.07
N GLN A 136 2.14 -21.81 18.26
CA GLN A 136 2.48 -23.07 17.59
C GLN A 136 2.76 -24.19 18.60
N GLU A 137 3.53 -23.93 19.66
CA GLU A 137 3.81 -24.93 20.70
C GLU A 137 2.52 -25.37 21.41
N ILE A 138 1.59 -24.44 21.69
CA ILE A 138 0.32 -24.76 22.36
C ILE A 138 -0.58 -25.62 21.47
N VAL A 139 -0.77 -25.23 20.20
CA VAL A 139 -1.64 -25.93 19.25
C VAL A 139 -1.10 -27.33 18.90
N ASN A 140 0.22 -27.54 19.02
CA ASN A 140 0.86 -28.84 18.85
C ASN A 140 0.66 -29.80 20.03
N GLN A 141 0.13 -29.33 21.17
CA GLN A 141 -0.13 -30.22 22.30
C GLN A 141 -1.18 -31.29 21.90
N PRO A 142 -0.94 -32.58 22.18
CA PRO A 142 -1.87 -33.65 21.78
C PRO A 142 -3.28 -33.51 22.37
N ALA A 143 -3.41 -32.84 23.52
CA ALA A 143 -4.68 -32.60 24.19
C ALA A 143 -5.36 -31.28 23.74
N PHE A 144 -4.75 -30.51 22.85
CA PHE A 144 -5.37 -29.30 22.32
C PHE A 144 -6.54 -29.66 21.41
N ALA A 145 -7.61 -28.89 21.46
CA ALA A 145 -8.78 -29.05 20.63
C ALA A 145 -9.28 -27.67 20.18
N SER A 146 -9.84 -27.60 18.98
CA SER A 146 -10.45 -26.37 18.48
C SER A 146 -11.55 -25.90 19.44
N GLY A 147 -11.47 -24.63 19.85
CA GLY A 147 -12.35 -24.02 20.84
C GLY A 147 -11.74 -23.95 22.25
N ASN A 148 -10.60 -24.61 22.51
CA ASN A 148 -9.87 -24.43 23.76
C ASN A 148 -9.36 -22.98 23.90
N ALA A 149 -9.01 -22.60 25.14
CA ALA A 149 -8.36 -21.32 25.38
C ALA A 149 -6.85 -21.36 25.08
N ILE A 150 -6.26 -20.19 24.90
CA ILE A 150 -4.81 -19.95 24.90
C ILE A 150 -4.52 -18.89 25.95
N ALA A 151 -3.48 -19.08 26.76
CA ALA A 151 -3.03 -18.09 27.72
C ALA A 151 -1.56 -17.75 27.45
N LEU A 152 -1.25 -16.46 27.50
CA LEU A 152 0.09 -15.90 27.39
C LEU A 152 0.44 -15.22 28.71
N VAL A 153 1.70 -15.37 29.13
CA VAL A 153 2.24 -14.72 30.33
C VAL A 153 3.48 -13.93 29.99
N GLY A 154 3.53 -12.67 30.38
CA GLY A 154 4.65 -11.77 30.17
C GLY A 154 5.32 -11.39 31.50
N HIS A 155 6.63 -11.17 31.50
CA HIS A 155 7.36 -10.62 32.66
C HIS A 155 8.65 -9.89 32.28
N ASN A 156 9.31 -9.30 33.28
CA ASN A 156 10.59 -8.62 33.11
C ASN A 156 11.67 -9.51 32.49
N ASN A 157 12.43 -8.98 31.52
CA ASN A 157 13.57 -9.63 30.89
C ASN A 157 14.85 -8.79 31.03
N GLY A 158 15.20 -8.45 32.27
CA GLY A 158 16.41 -7.69 32.58
C GLY A 158 16.26 -6.17 32.42
N ALA A 159 15.04 -5.64 32.50
CA ALA A 159 14.81 -4.21 32.57
C ALA A 159 15.46 -3.63 33.82
N ALA A 160 16.05 -2.44 33.68
CA ALA A 160 16.54 -1.67 34.82
C ALA A 160 15.36 -1.23 35.71
N ASP A 161 15.65 -0.82 36.94
CA ASP A 161 14.58 -0.38 37.84
C ASP A 161 13.87 0.86 37.29
N ASN A 162 12.54 0.88 37.44
CA ASN A 162 11.61 1.84 36.85
C ASN A 162 11.53 1.83 35.31
N ASN A 163 12.03 0.79 34.65
CA ASN A 163 11.76 0.56 33.24
C ASN A 163 10.59 -0.44 33.08
N TYR A 164 9.41 0.09 32.79
CA TYR A 164 8.18 -0.68 32.61
C TYR A 164 7.20 0.01 31.65
N ILE A 165 6.28 -0.77 31.10
CA ILE A 165 5.13 -0.27 30.35
C ILE A 165 3.83 -0.60 31.05
N GLY A 166 2.82 0.23 30.83
CA GLY A 166 1.44 0.02 31.25
C GLY A 166 0.52 -0.12 30.05
N PHE A 167 -0.36 -1.11 30.07
CA PHE A 167 -1.30 -1.38 28.98
C PHE A 167 -2.71 -1.64 29.52
N ASN A 168 -3.71 -1.40 28.68
CA ASN A 168 -5.12 -1.50 29.05
C ASN A 168 -5.57 -2.96 29.16
N THR A 169 -6.49 -3.22 30.10
CA THR A 169 -7.16 -4.51 30.27
C THR A 169 -8.52 -4.53 29.59
N HIS A 170 -9.17 -5.69 29.64
CA HIS A 170 -10.57 -5.88 29.32
C HIS A 170 -11.50 -4.87 30.00
N ASP A 171 -11.24 -4.56 31.27
CA ASP A 171 -12.08 -3.67 32.08
C ASP A 171 -11.99 -2.19 31.64
N PHE A 172 -11.08 -1.84 30.71
CA PHE A 172 -10.95 -0.49 30.18
C PHE A 172 -12.06 -0.14 29.19
N THR A 173 -12.90 0.83 29.54
CA THR A 173 -13.89 1.51 28.66
C THR A 173 -14.57 0.59 27.65
N GLY A 174 -15.32 -0.40 28.15
CA GLY A 174 -16.07 -1.33 27.29
C GLY A 174 -15.19 -2.25 26.42
N ASN A 175 -13.96 -2.55 26.86
CA ASN A 175 -12.99 -3.42 26.20
C ASN A 175 -12.48 -2.91 24.83
N LEU A 176 -12.65 -1.63 24.51
CA LEU A 176 -12.23 -1.11 23.19
C LEU A 176 -10.73 -1.21 22.93
N ARG A 177 -9.92 -1.28 24.00
CA ARG A 177 -8.44 -1.33 23.95
C ARG A 177 -7.85 -2.47 24.79
N GLY A 178 -8.62 -3.51 25.10
CA GLY A 178 -8.07 -4.72 25.72
C GLY A 178 -7.17 -5.47 24.74
N ALA A 179 -6.22 -6.26 25.26
CA ALA A 179 -5.26 -7.01 24.44
C ALA A 179 -5.97 -7.89 23.39
N LYS A 180 -5.40 -7.94 22.18
CA LYS A 180 -5.91 -8.74 21.06
C LYS A 180 -4.89 -9.76 20.62
N LEU A 181 -5.35 -10.97 20.30
CA LEU A 181 -4.56 -12.04 19.71
C LEU A 181 -5.12 -12.35 18.34
N THR A 182 -4.33 -12.12 17.30
CA THR A 182 -4.65 -12.50 15.93
C THR A 182 -3.84 -13.71 15.54
N ILE A 183 -4.49 -14.79 15.10
CA ILE A 183 -3.84 -16.04 14.68
C ILE A 183 -4.21 -16.36 13.25
N THR A 184 -3.20 -16.54 12.40
CA THR A 184 -3.35 -17.06 11.04
C THR A 184 -2.76 -18.46 10.95
N TYR A 185 -3.52 -19.43 10.45
CA TYR A 185 -3.09 -20.84 10.41
C TYR A 185 -3.43 -21.52 9.08
N GLY A 186 -2.68 -22.59 8.77
CA GLY A 186 -2.89 -23.47 7.62
C GLY A 186 -3.50 -24.83 8.00
N SER A 187 -4.01 -25.55 6.99
CA SER A 187 -4.51 -26.93 7.10
C SER A 187 -3.38 -27.93 7.44
N THR A 188 -3.74 -29.08 8.03
CA THR A 188 -2.84 -30.22 8.27
C THR A 188 -2.64 -31.11 7.02
N THR A 189 -3.40 -30.87 5.95
CA THR A 189 -3.28 -31.63 4.68
C THR A 189 -2.19 -30.99 3.81
N PRO A 190 -1.22 -31.79 3.29
CA PRO A 190 -0.15 -31.26 2.47
C PRO A 190 -0.69 -30.65 1.17
N PRO A 191 -0.03 -29.60 0.64
CA PRO A 191 -0.36 -29.05 -0.67
C PRO A 191 -0.17 -30.12 -1.78
N PRO A 192 -0.65 -29.87 -3.03
CA PRO A 192 -0.31 -30.73 -4.16
C PRO A 192 1.20 -30.82 -4.30
N THR A 193 1.70 -31.84 -4.99
CA THR A 193 3.13 -31.95 -5.32
C THR A 193 3.35 -31.83 -6.82
N GLY A 194 4.57 -31.48 -7.23
CA GLY A 194 4.95 -31.46 -8.65
C GLY A 194 4.16 -30.48 -9.51
N VAL A 195 3.82 -29.29 -8.97
CA VAL A 195 3.19 -28.23 -9.77
C VAL A 195 4.18 -27.78 -10.85
N GLY A 196 3.82 -27.99 -12.11
CA GLY A 196 4.58 -27.59 -13.28
C GLY A 196 3.75 -26.71 -14.20
N ALA A 197 4.42 -25.82 -14.93
CA ALA A 197 3.80 -24.99 -15.95
C ALA A 197 4.69 -25.05 -17.21
N VAL A 198 4.08 -25.38 -18.35
CA VAL A 198 4.78 -25.54 -19.62
C VAL A 198 4.06 -24.73 -20.67
N GLN A 199 4.80 -23.91 -21.39
CA GLN A 199 4.25 -23.17 -22.51
C GLN A 199 3.89 -24.13 -23.65
N ASP A 200 2.70 -23.96 -24.23
CA ASP A 200 2.23 -24.65 -25.42
C ASP A 200 1.55 -23.65 -26.36
N GLY A 201 2.29 -23.18 -27.36
CA GLY A 201 1.84 -22.13 -28.27
C GLY A 201 1.51 -20.82 -27.54
N GLY A 202 0.29 -20.30 -27.77
CA GLY A 202 -0.26 -19.12 -27.08
C GLY A 202 -0.95 -19.43 -25.75
N THR A 203 -0.66 -20.59 -25.14
CA THR A 203 -1.26 -21.04 -23.89
C THR A 203 -0.20 -21.58 -22.92
N ILE A 204 -0.56 -21.77 -21.66
CA ILE A 204 0.29 -22.46 -20.68
C ILE A 204 -0.49 -23.62 -20.06
N ALA A 205 0.06 -24.83 -20.19
CA ALA A 205 -0.46 -26.02 -19.53
C ALA A 205 0.12 -26.12 -18.11
N VAL A 206 -0.76 -26.08 -17.10
CA VAL A 206 -0.43 -26.27 -15.69
C VAL A 206 -0.82 -27.67 -15.26
N SER A 207 0.08 -28.38 -14.59
CA SER A 207 -0.15 -29.76 -14.12
C SER A 207 0.36 -29.96 -12.70
N TRP A 208 -0.26 -30.85 -11.93
CA TRP A 208 0.19 -31.22 -10.59
C TRP A 208 -0.17 -32.66 -10.25
N THR A 209 0.47 -33.19 -9.21
CA THR A 209 0.10 -34.48 -8.60
C THR A 209 -0.86 -34.23 -7.44
N ASP A 210 -2.04 -34.83 -7.54
CA ASP A 210 -3.00 -34.87 -6.45
C ASP A 210 -2.45 -35.74 -5.30
N GLY A 211 -2.31 -35.11 -4.13
CA GLY A 211 -1.91 -35.77 -2.88
C GLY A 211 -2.97 -35.70 -1.79
N SER A 212 -4.17 -35.22 -2.11
CA SER A 212 -5.29 -35.10 -1.18
C SER A 212 -6.29 -36.24 -1.45
N THR A 213 -7.07 -36.59 -0.42
CA THR A 213 -8.16 -37.58 -0.53
C THR A 213 -9.48 -37.04 0.00
N THR A 214 -9.48 -35.79 0.44
CA THR A 214 -10.59 -35.13 1.14
C THR A 214 -10.93 -33.77 0.53
N GLU A 215 -10.31 -33.42 -0.60
CA GLU A 215 -10.53 -32.18 -1.32
C GLU A 215 -11.90 -32.15 -1.99
N THR A 216 -12.49 -30.97 -1.98
CA THR A 216 -13.75 -30.66 -2.65
C THR A 216 -13.51 -29.94 -3.98
N GLY A 217 -12.27 -29.53 -4.25
CA GLY A 217 -11.87 -28.85 -5.48
C GLY A 217 -10.41 -28.41 -5.43
N TYR A 218 -9.98 -27.68 -6.47
CA TYR A 218 -8.69 -26.98 -6.50
C TYR A 218 -8.87 -25.53 -6.86
N GLU A 219 -7.95 -24.70 -6.41
CA GLU A 219 -7.77 -23.36 -6.94
C GLU A 219 -6.43 -23.27 -7.65
N VAL A 220 -6.41 -22.52 -8.74
CA VAL A 220 -5.20 -22.16 -9.49
C VAL A 220 -5.05 -20.64 -9.45
N GLY A 221 -3.95 -20.19 -8.87
CA GLY A 221 -3.52 -18.80 -8.90
C GLY A 221 -2.42 -18.60 -9.93
N ARG A 222 -2.31 -17.39 -10.47
CA ARG A 222 -1.25 -16.97 -11.38
C ARG A 222 -0.74 -15.60 -10.94
N ARG A 223 0.56 -15.39 -11.08
CA ARG A 223 1.17 -14.07 -11.14
C ARG A 223 1.93 -13.89 -12.44
N ARG A 224 2.03 -12.66 -12.91
CA ARG A 224 2.89 -12.24 -14.01
C ARG A 224 4.13 -11.58 -13.41
N GLY A 225 5.32 -11.98 -13.85
CA GLY A 225 6.60 -11.54 -13.28
C GLY A 225 6.63 -11.71 -11.76
N ASP A 226 7.01 -10.63 -11.08
CA ASP A 226 7.01 -10.53 -9.62
C ASP A 226 5.74 -9.87 -9.05
N GLY A 227 4.71 -9.72 -9.88
CA GLY A 227 3.46 -9.08 -9.51
C GLY A 227 2.55 -9.88 -8.58
N GLY A 228 1.36 -9.30 -8.36
CA GLY A 228 0.33 -9.87 -7.50
C GLY A 228 -0.15 -11.27 -7.93
N TRP A 229 -0.61 -12.06 -6.96
CA TRP A 229 -1.24 -13.36 -7.24
C TRP A 229 -2.74 -13.19 -7.44
N HIS A 230 -3.24 -13.56 -8.62
CA HIS A 230 -4.66 -13.54 -8.96
C HIS A 230 -5.20 -14.96 -9.08
N LEU A 231 -6.41 -15.21 -8.55
CA LEU A 231 -7.12 -16.47 -8.78
C LEU A 231 -7.54 -16.54 -10.25
N ARG A 232 -7.24 -17.66 -10.92
CA ARG A 232 -7.53 -17.87 -12.34
C ARG A 232 -8.56 -18.97 -12.59
N ALA A 233 -8.59 -19.97 -11.72
CA ALA A 233 -9.57 -21.05 -11.84
C ALA A 233 -9.90 -21.65 -10.48
N THR A 234 -11.14 -22.10 -10.35
CA THR A 234 -11.58 -23.06 -9.35
C THR A 234 -12.05 -24.31 -10.09
N LEU A 235 -11.49 -25.46 -9.75
CA LEU A 235 -11.64 -26.73 -10.45
C LEU A 235 -12.31 -27.77 -9.54
N PRO A 236 -12.98 -28.78 -10.10
CA PRO A 236 -13.59 -29.85 -9.31
C PRO A 236 -12.53 -30.72 -8.59
N ALA A 237 -12.98 -31.50 -7.62
CA ALA A 237 -12.15 -32.48 -6.90
C ALA A 237 -11.50 -33.49 -7.88
N GLY A 238 -10.29 -33.97 -7.55
CA GLY A 238 -9.50 -34.86 -8.40
C GLY A 238 -8.92 -34.24 -9.68
N ALA A 239 -9.02 -32.92 -9.88
CA ALA A 239 -8.35 -32.26 -11.00
C ALA A 239 -6.81 -32.34 -10.84
N THR A 240 -6.10 -32.61 -11.93
CA THR A 240 -4.62 -32.72 -11.98
C THR A 240 -3.96 -31.80 -13.00
N GLY A 241 -4.75 -30.97 -13.69
CA GLY A 241 -4.25 -30.01 -14.65
C GLY A 241 -5.28 -28.98 -15.09
N TRP A 242 -4.79 -27.89 -15.67
CA TRP A 242 -5.57 -26.78 -16.22
C TRP A 242 -4.76 -26.05 -17.28
N THR A 243 -5.42 -25.56 -18.34
CA THR A 243 -4.78 -24.78 -19.42
C THR A 243 -5.16 -23.31 -19.29
N ASP A 244 -4.15 -22.46 -19.14
CA ASP A 244 -4.30 -21.02 -19.20
C ASP A 244 -4.29 -20.56 -20.66
N THR A 245 -5.42 -20.04 -21.13
CA THR A 245 -5.59 -19.53 -22.50
C THR A 245 -5.52 -18.00 -22.57
N ASP A 246 -5.37 -17.33 -21.43
CA ASP A 246 -5.34 -15.87 -21.31
C ASP A 246 -3.94 -15.41 -20.90
N VAL A 247 -2.96 -15.76 -21.74
CA VAL A 247 -1.54 -15.41 -21.55
C VAL A 247 -1.09 -14.60 -22.76
N ALA A 248 -0.34 -13.53 -22.52
CA ALA A 248 0.21 -12.70 -23.60
C ALA A 248 1.66 -13.06 -23.84
N ALA A 249 2.12 -12.89 -25.08
CA ALA A 249 3.48 -13.19 -25.54
C ALA A 249 4.55 -12.34 -24.84
N GLY A 250 5.74 -12.90 -24.64
CA GLY A 250 6.89 -12.22 -24.02
C GLY A 250 6.82 -12.05 -22.50
N TYR A 251 5.74 -12.51 -21.85
CA TYR A 251 5.59 -12.39 -20.40
C TYR A 251 6.00 -13.65 -19.66
N THR A 252 6.54 -13.45 -18.45
CA THR A 252 6.86 -14.52 -17.51
C THR A 252 5.70 -14.71 -16.55
N TYR A 253 5.27 -15.95 -16.35
CA TYR A 253 4.19 -16.32 -15.44
C TYR A 253 4.68 -17.32 -14.42
N THR A 254 4.14 -17.24 -13.20
CA THR A 254 4.26 -18.30 -12.20
C THR A 254 2.86 -18.73 -11.78
N TYR A 255 2.63 -20.03 -11.66
CA TYR A 255 1.35 -20.58 -11.23
C TYR A 255 1.47 -21.13 -9.83
N ARG A 256 0.37 -21.17 -9.11
CA ARG A 256 0.26 -21.87 -7.83
C ARG A 256 -1.04 -22.62 -7.76
N VAL A 257 -1.03 -23.76 -7.07
CA VAL A 257 -2.20 -24.64 -6.94
C VAL A 257 -2.39 -25.03 -5.48
N ARG A 258 -3.65 -25.10 -5.04
CA ARG A 258 -4.03 -25.66 -3.73
C ARG A 258 -5.36 -26.44 -3.80
N PRO A 259 -5.52 -27.56 -3.09
CA PRO A 259 -6.82 -28.17 -2.85
C PRO A 259 -7.67 -27.29 -1.91
N LEU A 260 -8.96 -27.27 -2.19
CA LEU A 260 -10.01 -26.82 -1.29
C LEU A 260 -10.45 -28.00 -0.43
N LEU A 261 -10.54 -27.84 0.89
CA LEU A 261 -10.93 -28.90 1.82
C LEU A 261 -12.12 -28.43 2.67
N PRO A 262 -12.90 -29.35 3.26
CA PRO A 262 -14.01 -28.99 4.16
C PRO A 262 -13.60 -28.09 5.35
N GLY A 263 -12.35 -28.20 5.81
CA GLY A 263 -11.78 -27.39 6.90
C GLY A 263 -11.07 -26.10 6.46
N GLY A 264 -11.15 -25.74 5.18
CA GLY A 264 -10.40 -24.65 4.55
C GLY A 264 -9.29 -25.15 3.63
N PRO A 265 -8.85 -24.34 2.65
CA PRO A 265 -7.87 -24.76 1.66
C PRO A 265 -6.49 -25.03 2.27
N SER A 266 -5.67 -25.87 1.62
CA SER A 266 -4.27 -26.05 2.01
C SER A 266 -3.42 -24.82 1.68
N ASP A 267 -2.13 -24.88 1.99
CA ASP A 267 -1.15 -23.97 1.41
C ASP A 267 -1.08 -24.12 -0.12
N TRP A 268 -0.58 -23.06 -0.77
CA TRP A 268 -0.28 -23.05 -2.19
C TRP A 268 1.06 -23.75 -2.46
N LEU A 269 1.15 -24.57 -3.50
CA LEU A 269 2.42 -24.95 -4.12
C LEU A 269 2.58 -24.21 -5.45
N SER A 270 3.75 -23.63 -5.69
CA SER A 270 4.03 -22.86 -6.91
C SER A 270 4.85 -23.67 -7.93
N SER A 271 4.63 -23.39 -9.21
CA SER A 271 5.48 -23.84 -10.31
C SER A 271 6.80 -23.06 -10.32
N SER A 272 7.77 -23.55 -11.10
CA SER A 272 8.80 -22.67 -11.65
C SER A 272 8.17 -21.63 -12.60
N ALA A 273 8.87 -20.51 -12.80
CA ALA A 273 8.44 -19.50 -13.76
C ALA A 273 8.52 -20.05 -15.20
N VAL A 274 7.57 -19.63 -16.04
CA VAL A 274 7.51 -19.99 -17.46
C VAL A 274 7.29 -18.72 -18.27
N THR A 275 8.09 -18.51 -19.31
CA THR A 275 8.01 -17.33 -20.18
C THR A 275 7.38 -17.73 -21.51
N THR A 276 6.35 -17.02 -21.92
CA THR A 276 5.74 -17.20 -23.24
C THR A 276 6.64 -16.66 -24.34
N THR A 277 6.81 -17.41 -25.43
CA THR A 277 7.51 -16.95 -26.64
C THR A 277 6.83 -15.76 -27.31
N GLY A 278 7.63 -14.86 -27.88
CA GLY A 278 7.20 -13.66 -28.60
C GLY A 278 7.65 -12.38 -27.89
N THR A 279 7.31 -11.23 -28.46
CA THR A 279 7.63 -9.92 -27.88
C THR A 279 6.45 -9.43 -27.06
N LYS A 280 6.72 -8.77 -25.93
CA LYS A 280 5.67 -8.06 -25.18
C LYS A 280 5.08 -6.99 -26.09
N ALA A 281 3.75 -6.94 -26.19
CA ALA A 281 3.08 -5.85 -26.89
C ALA A 281 3.04 -4.62 -25.98
N TRP A 282 3.26 -3.44 -26.56
CA TRP A 282 2.93 -2.19 -25.88
C TRP A 282 1.41 -2.09 -25.69
N THR A 283 0.96 -1.94 -24.45
CA THR A 283 -0.46 -1.83 -24.11
C THR A 283 -0.82 -0.52 -23.41
N ALA A 284 0.19 0.22 -22.93
CA ALA A 284 -0.01 1.41 -22.13
C ALA A 284 -0.62 2.57 -22.93
N TRP A 285 -1.71 3.13 -22.41
CA TRP A 285 -2.27 4.41 -22.80
C TRP A 285 -1.55 5.52 -22.02
N ILE A 286 -0.58 6.15 -22.67
CA ILE A 286 0.26 7.20 -22.08
C ILE A 286 -0.47 8.53 -22.00
N GLU A 287 -0.56 9.06 -20.77
CA GLU A 287 -0.90 10.44 -20.46
C GLU A 287 0.37 11.18 -20.03
N ALA A 288 0.50 12.44 -20.41
CA ALA A 288 1.68 13.24 -20.10
C ALA A 288 1.27 14.60 -19.54
N TRP A 289 1.89 14.98 -18.42
CA TRP A 289 1.70 16.26 -17.76
C TRP A 289 2.61 17.34 -18.33
N LEU A 290 2.07 18.56 -18.46
CA LEU A 290 2.82 19.74 -18.87
C LEU A 290 2.74 20.77 -17.75
N PHE A 291 3.90 21.07 -17.18
CA PHE A 291 4.05 22.11 -16.18
C PHE A 291 4.33 23.46 -16.87
N PRO A 292 3.66 24.56 -16.46
CA PRO A 292 3.92 25.88 -17.01
C PRO A 292 5.25 26.45 -16.48
N GLY A 293 6.16 26.78 -17.40
CA GLY A 293 7.49 27.31 -17.10
C GLY A 293 8.53 26.25 -16.69
N PRO A 294 9.65 26.68 -16.07
CA PRO A 294 10.73 25.79 -15.63
C PRO A 294 10.27 24.72 -14.62
N PRO A 295 10.86 23.50 -14.64
CA PRO A 295 11.96 23.05 -15.50
C PRO A 295 11.51 22.42 -16.84
N ALA A 296 10.23 22.55 -17.20
CA ALA A 296 9.60 21.82 -18.29
C ALA A 296 9.46 22.63 -19.60
N GLU A 297 10.26 23.69 -19.78
CA GLU A 297 10.07 24.70 -20.84
C GLU A 297 10.09 24.12 -22.26
N ASP A 298 10.76 22.98 -22.49
CA ASP A 298 10.89 22.28 -23.78
C ASP A 298 9.83 21.17 -24.00
N ALA A 299 8.84 21.05 -23.12
CA ALA A 299 7.79 20.03 -23.24
C ALA A 299 7.03 20.07 -24.58
N ASP A 300 6.94 21.25 -25.22
CA ASP A 300 6.30 21.41 -26.52
C ASP A 300 7.11 20.85 -27.69
N GLU A 301 8.43 20.91 -27.61
CA GLU A 301 9.30 20.20 -28.55
C GLU A 301 9.13 18.68 -28.40
N GLU A 302 9.01 18.21 -27.16
CA GLU A 302 8.87 16.80 -26.84
C GLU A 302 7.58 16.18 -27.40
N TYR A 303 6.40 16.74 -27.12
CA TYR A 303 5.16 16.10 -27.63
C TYR A 303 4.97 16.26 -29.14
N ARG A 304 5.73 17.15 -29.81
CA ARG A 304 5.73 17.32 -31.28
C ARG A 304 6.69 16.39 -32.01
N ASP A 305 7.66 15.78 -31.32
CA ASP A 305 8.71 14.95 -31.94
C ASP A 305 8.22 13.57 -32.43
N GLY A 306 6.94 13.27 -32.21
CA GLY A 306 6.29 12.03 -32.62
C GLY A 306 6.46 10.88 -31.64
N ARG A 307 6.91 11.15 -30.41
CA ARG A 307 6.83 10.18 -29.30
C ARG A 307 5.38 9.78 -28.99
N VAL A 308 5.22 8.64 -28.32
CA VAL A 308 3.92 8.08 -27.98
C VAL A 308 3.35 8.84 -26.79
N ILE A 309 2.33 9.66 -27.04
CA ILE A 309 1.51 10.34 -26.06
C ILE A 309 0.08 10.34 -26.60
N HIS A 310 -0.86 9.83 -25.83
CA HIS A 310 -2.27 9.82 -26.21
C HIS A 310 -3.03 10.96 -25.54
N VAL A 311 -2.63 11.33 -24.32
CA VAL A 311 -3.28 12.37 -23.54
C VAL A 311 -2.27 13.43 -23.11
N LEU A 312 -2.57 14.70 -23.37
CA LEU A 312 -1.80 15.83 -22.83
C LEU A 312 -2.62 16.53 -21.74
N LYS A 313 -1.96 16.83 -20.62
CA LYS A 313 -2.59 17.38 -19.41
C LYS A 313 -1.86 18.64 -18.93
N PRO A 314 -2.05 19.79 -19.59
CA PRO A 314 -1.46 21.04 -19.15
C PRO A 314 -2.16 21.57 -17.89
N GLU A 315 -1.37 22.15 -16.98
CA GLU A 315 -1.91 22.87 -15.82
C GLU A 315 -2.27 24.31 -16.21
N TYR A 316 -3.50 24.55 -16.65
CA TYR A 316 -3.97 25.88 -17.06
C TYR A 316 -4.78 26.60 -16.00
N HIS A 317 -5.27 25.89 -14.98
CA HIS A 317 -5.99 26.50 -13.87
C HIS A 317 -5.41 26.12 -12.53
N ARG A 318 -5.55 27.04 -11.59
CA ARG A 318 -5.19 26.82 -10.19
C ARG A 318 -6.22 27.44 -9.27
N VAL A 319 -6.54 26.73 -8.20
CA VAL A 319 -7.29 27.30 -7.08
C VAL A 319 -6.29 27.96 -6.12
N GLU A 320 -6.36 29.28 -6.00
CA GLU A 320 -5.53 30.07 -5.08
C GLU A 320 -5.88 29.77 -3.62
N ASP A 321 -5.00 30.12 -2.67
CA ASP A 321 -5.22 29.86 -1.23
C ASP A 321 -6.48 30.53 -0.66
N ASP A 322 -6.96 31.58 -1.31
CA ASP A 322 -8.24 32.20 -0.96
C ASP A 322 -9.46 31.47 -1.53
N GLY A 323 -9.28 30.41 -2.31
CA GLY A 323 -10.32 29.60 -2.94
C GLY A 323 -10.88 30.16 -4.24
N THR A 324 -10.31 31.23 -4.78
CA THR A 324 -10.63 31.71 -6.13
C THR A 324 -9.81 30.97 -7.18
N MET A 325 -10.32 30.90 -8.41
CA MET A 325 -9.59 30.26 -9.50
C MET A 325 -8.87 31.28 -10.36
N SER A 326 -7.62 30.97 -10.67
CA SER A 326 -6.73 31.73 -11.54
C SER A 326 -6.41 30.91 -12.79
N VAL A 327 -6.06 31.62 -13.86
CA VAL A 327 -5.52 31.02 -15.09
C VAL A 327 -4.01 31.10 -15.02
N ARG A 328 -3.33 29.99 -15.29
CA ARG A 328 -1.88 29.87 -15.34
C ARG A 328 -1.41 30.30 -16.73
N SER A 329 -1.39 31.61 -17.00
CA SER A 329 -1.19 32.15 -18.35
C SER A 329 0.26 32.08 -18.84
N GLU A 330 0.45 31.99 -20.16
CA GLU A 330 1.76 32.10 -20.82
C GLU A 330 2.44 33.45 -20.54
N GLU A 331 1.67 34.53 -20.39
CA GLU A 331 2.20 35.85 -20.04
C GLU A 331 2.87 35.86 -18.65
N GLU A 332 2.31 35.11 -17.70
CA GLU A 332 2.78 35.08 -16.32
C GLU A 332 3.91 34.05 -16.11
N LEU A 333 3.76 32.88 -16.73
CA LEU A 333 4.57 31.70 -16.39
C LEU A 333 5.52 31.27 -17.51
N GLY A 334 5.39 31.87 -18.70
CA GLY A 334 6.19 31.51 -19.86
C GLY A 334 5.66 30.28 -20.60
N GLU A 335 6.60 29.50 -21.13
CA GLU A 335 6.40 28.31 -21.94
C GLU A 335 5.42 27.34 -21.28
N ASN A 336 4.61 26.66 -22.09
CA ASN A 336 3.50 25.79 -21.68
C ASN A 336 2.38 26.46 -20.85
N GLY A 337 2.47 27.74 -20.50
CA GLY A 337 1.36 28.47 -19.89
C GLY A 337 0.17 28.59 -20.85
N TYR A 338 -1.00 28.89 -20.30
CA TYR A 338 -2.22 29.03 -21.09
C TYR A 338 -2.12 30.21 -22.06
N SER A 339 -2.31 29.90 -23.34
CA SER A 339 -2.76 30.82 -24.36
C SER A 339 -3.67 30.06 -25.35
N PRO A 340 -4.53 30.76 -26.11
CA PRO A 340 -5.33 30.10 -27.14
C PRO A 340 -4.49 29.33 -28.16
N ALA A 341 -3.26 29.77 -28.41
CA ALA A 341 -2.31 29.08 -29.30
C ALA A 341 -1.80 27.77 -28.65
N ASN A 342 -1.34 27.82 -27.41
CA ASN A 342 -0.86 26.64 -26.70
C ASN A 342 -1.97 25.60 -26.50
N ALA A 343 -3.18 26.04 -26.13
CA ALA A 343 -4.33 25.13 -26.04
C ALA A 343 -4.68 24.52 -27.40
N ALA A 344 -4.54 25.24 -28.51
CA ALA A 344 -4.75 24.69 -29.85
C ALA A 344 -3.68 23.67 -30.24
N ASP A 345 -2.43 23.93 -29.86
CA ASP A 345 -1.31 23.06 -30.16
C ASP A 345 -1.36 21.74 -29.37
N VAL A 346 -1.72 21.80 -28.08
CA VAL A 346 -1.99 20.62 -27.25
C VAL A 346 -3.05 19.72 -27.90
N ARG A 347 -4.16 20.29 -28.39
CA ARG A 347 -5.19 19.52 -29.10
C ARG A 347 -4.71 18.91 -30.41
N ALA A 348 -3.81 19.58 -31.12
CA ALA A 348 -3.32 19.09 -32.41
C ALA A 348 -2.39 17.87 -32.27
N HIS A 349 -1.85 17.63 -31.07
CA HIS A 349 -0.83 16.60 -30.80
C HIS A 349 -1.25 15.56 -29.77
N SER A 350 -2.55 15.43 -29.48
CA SER A 350 -3.06 14.40 -28.57
C SER A 350 -4.46 13.93 -28.97
N ASP A 351 -4.81 12.72 -28.55
CA ASP A 351 -6.14 12.14 -28.77
C ASP A 351 -7.14 12.67 -27.72
N GLU A 352 -6.69 12.82 -26.46
CA GLU A 352 -7.46 13.46 -25.38
C GLU A 352 -6.67 14.60 -24.71
N GLN A 353 -7.40 15.58 -24.17
CA GLN A 353 -6.82 16.72 -23.45
C GLN A 353 -7.58 16.96 -22.17
N TYR A 354 -6.86 17.08 -21.05
CA TYR A 354 -7.45 17.46 -19.78
C TYR A 354 -6.80 18.74 -19.29
N ASP A 355 -7.62 19.72 -18.95
CA ASP A 355 -7.14 20.86 -18.17
C ASP A 355 -6.88 20.38 -16.76
N THR A 356 -5.61 20.39 -16.34
CA THR A 356 -5.31 20.07 -14.97
C THR A 356 -5.49 21.28 -14.07
N VAL A 357 -6.26 21.09 -13.01
CA VAL A 357 -6.52 22.09 -11.98
C VAL A 357 -5.76 21.73 -10.72
N SER A 358 -4.72 22.49 -10.41
CA SER A 358 -3.99 22.38 -9.15
C SER A 358 -4.62 23.25 -8.06
N CYS A 359 -4.12 23.15 -6.83
CA CYS A 359 -4.52 24.07 -5.77
C CYS A 359 -3.34 24.52 -4.89
N GLY A 360 -3.46 25.71 -4.30
CA GLY A 360 -2.65 26.09 -3.15
C GLY A 360 -2.96 25.25 -1.91
N ASP A 361 -2.09 25.35 -0.91
CA ASP A 361 -2.12 24.53 0.31
C ASP A 361 -3.48 24.56 1.02
N PHE A 362 -4.22 25.68 0.94
CA PHE A 362 -5.54 25.84 1.55
C PHE A 362 -6.66 26.16 0.54
N GLY A 363 -6.31 26.23 -0.76
CA GLY A 363 -7.21 26.72 -1.79
C GLY A 363 -8.46 25.87 -1.96
N MET A 364 -8.31 24.54 -1.98
CA MET A 364 -9.45 23.63 -2.08
C MET A 364 -10.45 23.84 -0.94
N ILE A 365 -9.98 23.88 0.31
CA ILE A 365 -10.85 24.05 1.49
C ILE A 365 -11.57 25.39 1.40
N ALA A 366 -10.85 26.47 1.09
CA ALA A 366 -11.43 27.81 0.95
C ALA A 366 -12.46 27.91 -0.20
N MET A 367 -12.25 27.17 -1.30
CA MET A 367 -13.21 27.05 -2.40
C MET A 367 -14.45 26.26 -1.95
N LEU A 368 -14.25 25.11 -1.31
CA LEU A 368 -15.31 24.22 -0.85
C LEU A 368 -16.16 24.85 0.26
N ASP A 369 -15.64 25.74 1.09
CA ASP A 369 -16.39 26.42 2.16
C ASP A 369 -17.40 27.48 1.63
N SER A 370 -17.31 27.86 0.35
CA SER A 370 -18.15 28.91 -0.23
C SER A 370 -19.00 28.41 -1.40
N PRO A 371 -20.35 28.42 -1.28
CA PRO A 371 -21.24 28.05 -2.38
C PRO A 371 -20.98 28.85 -3.67
N ALA A 372 -20.63 30.13 -3.54
CA ALA A 372 -20.33 30.98 -4.69
C ALA A 372 -19.02 30.57 -5.38
N LYS A 373 -17.98 30.21 -4.61
CA LYS A 373 -16.69 29.78 -5.17
C LYS A 373 -16.78 28.40 -5.80
N ARG A 374 -17.49 27.46 -5.17
CA ARG A 374 -17.79 26.15 -5.78
C ARG A 374 -18.48 26.27 -7.13
N ALA A 375 -19.50 27.12 -7.22
CA ALA A 375 -20.26 27.33 -8.45
C ALA A 375 -19.42 28.07 -9.52
N ALA A 376 -18.66 29.08 -9.13
CA ALA A 376 -17.74 29.78 -10.03
C ALA A 376 -16.69 28.82 -10.58
N ALA A 377 -16.14 27.93 -9.73
CA ALA A 377 -15.15 26.97 -10.17
C ALA A 377 -15.70 25.98 -11.19
N ILE A 378 -16.91 25.47 -10.98
CA ILE A 378 -17.58 24.59 -11.95
C ILE A 378 -17.78 25.31 -13.28
N SER A 379 -18.31 26.55 -13.25
CA SER A 379 -18.54 27.33 -14.49
C SER A 379 -17.25 27.52 -15.27
N THR A 380 -16.19 28.00 -14.61
CA THR A 380 -14.91 28.26 -15.27
C THR A 380 -14.33 27.01 -15.94
N LEU A 381 -14.35 25.86 -15.26
CA LEU A 381 -13.79 24.63 -15.82
C LEU A 381 -14.62 24.08 -16.98
N VAL A 382 -15.95 24.11 -16.85
CA VAL A 382 -16.85 23.67 -17.92
C VAL A 382 -16.74 24.59 -19.14
N ASP A 383 -16.82 25.91 -18.93
CA ASP A 383 -16.70 26.92 -19.98
C ASP A 383 -15.34 26.79 -20.68
N PHE A 384 -14.26 26.59 -19.92
CA PHE A 384 -12.94 26.36 -20.49
C PHE A 384 -12.90 25.13 -21.39
N CYS A 385 -13.40 23.98 -20.94
CA CYS A 385 -13.39 22.75 -21.75
C CYS A 385 -14.24 22.90 -23.02
N VAL A 386 -15.35 23.63 -22.94
CA VAL A 386 -16.21 23.93 -24.10
C VAL A 386 -15.47 24.84 -25.09
N ASP A 387 -14.96 25.98 -24.62
CA ASP A 387 -14.34 27.00 -25.47
C ASP A 387 -13.01 26.54 -26.07
N SER A 388 -12.18 25.85 -25.28
CA SER A 388 -10.93 25.27 -25.74
C SER A 388 -11.17 24.01 -26.57
N GLY A 389 -12.34 23.36 -26.49
CA GLY A 389 -12.56 22.06 -27.13
C GLY A 389 -11.78 20.91 -26.49
N PHE A 390 -11.27 21.07 -25.26
CA PHE A 390 -10.62 20.00 -24.51
C PHE A 390 -11.59 18.84 -24.22
N THR A 391 -11.03 17.65 -23.99
CA THR A 391 -11.81 16.44 -23.70
C THR A 391 -12.39 16.47 -22.29
N GLY A 392 -11.68 17.07 -21.33
CA GLY A 392 -12.13 17.09 -19.94
C GLY A 392 -11.27 17.92 -18.99
N VAL A 393 -11.47 17.66 -17.70
CA VAL A 393 -10.75 18.27 -16.58
C VAL A 393 -10.07 17.18 -15.77
N CYS A 394 -8.83 17.40 -15.34
CA CYS A 394 -8.13 16.59 -14.36
C CYS A 394 -8.02 17.39 -13.06
N VAL A 395 -8.71 16.97 -11.99
CA VAL A 395 -8.63 17.66 -10.70
C VAL A 395 -7.46 17.09 -9.90
N ASP A 396 -6.49 17.94 -9.59
CA ASP A 396 -5.30 17.58 -8.82
C ASP A 396 -5.23 18.39 -7.52
N PHE A 397 -6.15 18.05 -6.61
CA PHE A 397 -6.20 18.67 -5.29
C PHE A 397 -5.51 17.76 -4.27
N GLU A 398 -4.41 18.27 -3.71
CA GLU A 398 -3.50 17.50 -2.86
C GLU A 398 -3.65 17.81 -1.37
N ARG A 399 -2.60 17.54 -0.58
CA ARG A 399 -2.55 17.67 0.89
C ARG A 399 -3.53 16.75 1.60
N PHE A 400 -3.77 15.55 1.09
CA PHE A 400 -4.74 14.58 1.63
C PHE A 400 -4.63 14.31 3.14
N GLY A 401 -3.43 14.47 3.73
CA GLY A 401 -3.19 14.31 5.17
C GLY A 401 -3.70 15.47 6.05
N THR A 402 -4.08 16.60 5.45
CA THR A 402 -4.68 17.74 6.16
C THR A 402 -6.21 17.72 6.11
N TRP A 403 -6.78 16.81 5.33
CA TRP A 403 -8.22 16.76 5.10
C TRP A 403 -8.94 16.23 6.35
N THR A 404 -10.22 16.58 6.45
CA THR A 404 -11.14 15.97 7.44
C THR A 404 -12.21 15.19 6.69
N ALA A 405 -12.89 14.27 7.38
CA ALA A 405 -14.03 13.56 6.79
C ALA A 405 -15.12 14.50 6.21
N ALA A 406 -15.30 15.69 6.80
CA ALA A 406 -16.21 16.71 6.28
C ALA A 406 -15.71 17.31 4.96
N VAL A 407 -14.44 17.74 4.92
CA VAL A 407 -13.80 18.28 3.70
C VAL A 407 -13.81 17.26 2.57
N HIS A 408 -13.47 16.00 2.86
CA HIS A 408 -13.53 14.93 1.87
C HIS A 408 -14.96 14.68 1.38
N GLY A 409 -15.96 14.75 2.28
CA GLY A 409 -17.37 14.68 1.91
C GLY A 409 -17.80 15.80 0.96
N ASP A 410 -17.40 17.04 1.24
CA ASP A 410 -17.69 18.21 0.42
C ASP A 410 -16.97 18.15 -0.93
N TYR A 411 -15.73 17.68 -0.96
CA TYR A 411 -14.98 17.45 -2.19
C TYR A 411 -15.69 16.42 -3.09
N LYS A 412 -16.10 15.27 -2.55
CA LYS A 412 -16.88 14.27 -3.30
C LYS A 412 -18.21 14.83 -3.82
N ALA A 413 -18.89 15.68 -3.04
CA ALA A 413 -20.13 16.33 -3.49
C ALA A 413 -19.88 17.31 -4.63
N TRP A 414 -18.78 18.08 -4.56
CA TRP A 414 -18.37 18.99 -5.60
C TRP A 414 -17.98 18.25 -6.88
N LEU A 415 -17.18 17.16 -6.80
CA LEU A 415 -16.83 16.32 -7.94
C LEU A 415 -18.05 15.75 -8.66
N ARG A 416 -19.08 15.28 -7.93
CA ARG A 416 -20.33 14.81 -8.56
C ARG A 416 -21.02 15.92 -9.36
N THR A 417 -21.01 17.14 -8.83
CA THR A 417 -21.62 18.30 -9.49
C THR A 417 -20.82 18.71 -10.73
N LEU A 418 -19.48 18.77 -10.61
CA LEU A 418 -18.58 19.06 -11.73
C LEU A 418 -18.69 18.00 -12.83
N GLY A 419 -18.62 16.72 -12.46
CA GLY A 419 -18.70 15.60 -13.40
C GLY A 419 -20.02 15.60 -14.16
N THR A 420 -21.14 15.80 -13.47
CA THR A 420 -22.45 15.96 -14.14
C THR A 420 -22.44 17.11 -15.14
N ALA A 421 -21.93 18.28 -14.75
CA ALA A 421 -21.89 19.46 -15.62
C ALA A 421 -20.96 19.27 -16.83
N LEU A 422 -19.83 18.58 -16.67
CA LEU A 422 -18.95 18.20 -17.76
C LEU A 422 -19.63 17.20 -18.70
N HIS A 423 -20.29 16.18 -18.16
CA HIS A 423 -20.97 15.13 -18.93
C HIS A 423 -22.15 15.68 -19.75
N ASP A 424 -22.88 16.66 -19.22
CA ASP A 424 -23.94 17.37 -19.95
C ASP A 424 -23.42 18.06 -21.23
N GLU A 425 -22.14 18.44 -21.25
CA GLU A 425 -21.43 19.01 -22.40
C GLU A 425 -20.58 17.97 -23.18
N GLY A 426 -20.75 16.68 -22.86
CA GLY A 426 -20.00 15.59 -23.50
C GLY A 426 -18.51 15.56 -23.16
N LYS A 427 -18.11 16.18 -22.04
CA LYS A 427 -16.73 16.22 -21.52
C LYS A 427 -16.51 15.11 -20.47
N LYS A 428 -15.27 14.94 -20.03
CA LYS A 428 -14.87 13.93 -19.02
C LYS A 428 -14.28 14.55 -17.77
N LEU A 429 -14.36 13.84 -16.64
CA LEU A 429 -13.73 14.19 -15.38
C LEU A 429 -12.72 13.12 -14.96
N GLN A 430 -11.47 13.54 -14.80
CA GLN A 430 -10.40 12.77 -14.18
C GLN A 430 -10.02 13.38 -12.84
N ILE A 431 -9.56 12.56 -11.89
CA ILE A 431 -9.03 13.02 -10.60
C ILE A 431 -7.70 12.36 -10.27
N CYS A 432 -6.83 13.08 -9.58
CA CYS A 432 -5.60 12.55 -8.98
C CYS A 432 -5.83 12.14 -7.52
N GLY A 433 -5.14 11.09 -7.08
CA GLY A 433 -5.18 10.59 -5.71
C GLY A 433 -3.79 10.24 -5.17
N PRO A 434 -3.64 10.12 -3.84
CA PRO A 434 -2.37 9.85 -3.17
C PRO A 434 -1.81 8.45 -3.46
N PRO A 435 -0.50 8.25 -3.29
CA PRO A 435 0.15 6.96 -3.49
C PRO A 435 -0.11 5.98 -2.33
N ILE A 436 -1.30 5.38 -2.31
CA ILE A 436 -1.67 4.38 -1.29
C ILE A 436 -1.38 2.98 -1.81
N THR A 437 -0.44 2.29 -1.16
CA THR A 437 0.01 0.93 -1.49
C THR A 437 -0.29 -0.09 -0.39
N ASN A 438 -0.64 0.38 0.81
CA ASN A 438 -0.96 -0.45 1.97
C ASN A 438 -1.90 0.27 2.97
N GLU A 439 -2.34 -0.45 4.00
CA GLU A 439 -3.25 0.07 5.03
C GLU A 439 -2.62 1.17 5.88
N ASP A 440 -1.31 1.13 6.15
CA ASP A 440 -0.65 2.16 6.96
C ASP A 440 -0.62 3.50 6.21
N GLU A 441 -0.36 3.48 4.91
CA GLU A 441 -0.44 4.66 4.03
C GLU A 441 -1.89 5.15 3.89
N GLN A 442 -2.86 4.25 3.76
CA GLN A 442 -4.28 4.60 3.74
C GLN A 442 -4.69 5.37 5.00
N ASN A 443 -4.15 4.99 6.16
CA ASN A 443 -4.43 5.65 7.44
C ASN A 443 -3.80 7.05 7.57
N ARG A 444 -2.92 7.45 6.64
CA ARG A 444 -2.33 8.81 6.61
C ARG A 444 -3.28 9.84 5.97
N TYR A 445 -4.30 9.40 5.24
CA TYR A 445 -5.12 10.25 4.40
C TYR A 445 -6.61 10.08 4.69
N GLU A 446 -7.36 11.18 4.70
CA GLU A 446 -8.83 11.15 4.66
C GLU A 446 -9.30 11.00 3.20
N TRP A 447 -8.83 9.95 2.53
CA TRP A 447 -9.04 9.67 1.10
C TRP A 447 -9.02 8.17 0.81
N ALA A 448 -9.99 7.62 0.10
CA ALA A 448 -10.05 6.19 -0.20
C ALA A 448 -10.46 5.90 -1.65
N TYR A 449 -9.78 4.98 -2.33
CA TYR A 449 -10.05 4.67 -3.74
C TYR A 449 -11.43 4.03 -3.94
N GLU A 450 -11.92 3.24 -2.98
CA GLU A 450 -13.24 2.62 -3.03
C GLU A 450 -14.41 3.62 -3.10
N ASP A 451 -14.20 4.87 -2.69
CA ASP A 451 -15.23 5.92 -2.80
C ASP A 451 -15.59 6.24 -4.27
N PHE A 452 -14.70 5.91 -5.22
CA PHE A 452 -14.85 6.19 -6.64
C PHE A 452 -15.13 4.94 -7.47
N ALA A 453 -15.13 3.75 -6.85
CA ALA A 453 -15.27 2.48 -7.55
C ALA A 453 -16.59 2.34 -8.34
N THR A 454 -17.65 3.04 -7.92
CA THR A 454 -18.99 2.94 -8.51
C THR A 454 -19.57 4.28 -8.97
N THR A 455 -18.81 5.37 -8.85
CA THR A 455 -19.24 6.67 -9.35
C THR A 455 -19.36 6.63 -10.87
N THR A 456 -20.32 7.35 -11.43
CA THR A 456 -20.41 7.53 -12.88
C THR A 456 -19.90 8.89 -13.29
N GLU A 457 -19.79 9.84 -12.35
CA GLU A 457 -19.40 11.23 -12.59
C GLU A 457 -17.88 11.44 -12.69
N VAL A 458 -17.08 10.45 -12.28
CA VAL A 458 -15.61 10.44 -12.42
C VAL A 458 -15.23 9.35 -13.40
N ASP A 459 -14.72 9.74 -14.56
CA ASP A 459 -14.36 8.82 -15.64
C ASP A 459 -13.06 8.07 -15.35
N ARG A 460 -12.06 8.74 -14.76
CA ARG A 460 -10.76 8.14 -14.44
C ARG A 460 -10.20 8.63 -13.11
N VAL A 461 -9.63 7.70 -12.32
CA VAL A 461 -8.88 7.99 -11.10
C VAL A 461 -7.42 7.63 -11.31
N VAL A 462 -6.52 8.59 -11.12
CA VAL A 462 -5.08 8.39 -11.30
C VAL A 462 -4.37 8.44 -9.95
N MET A 463 -3.69 7.35 -9.59
CA MET A 463 -2.85 7.29 -8.41
C MET A 463 -1.49 7.94 -8.71
N MET A 464 -1.11 8.98 -7.99
CA MET A 464 0.19 9.64 -8.11
C MET A 464 1.31 8.81 -7.46
N LEU A 465 1.60 7.65 -8.04
CA LEU A 465 2.48 6.62 -7.49
C LEU A 465 3.98 6.95 -7.65
N TYR A 466 4.40 8.10 -7.14
CA TYR A 466 5.78 8.57 -7.17
C TYR A 466 6.11 9.33 -5.87
N ASP A 467 7.26 9.99 -5.79
CA ASP A 467 7.74 10.73 -4.62
C ASP A 467 8.06 9.90 -3.37
N TYR A 468 8.31 8.60 -3.54
CA TYR A 468 8.78 7.76 -2.44
C TYR A 468 10.08 8.31 -1.83
N GLN A 469 11.00 8.79 -2.66
CA GLN A 469 12.23 9.41 -2.16
C GLN A 469 11.95 10.71 -1.38
N TYR A 470 10.95 11.50 -1.78
CA TYR A 470 10.55 12.70 -1.07
C TYR A 470 10.11 12.39 0.37
N ASP A 471 9.32 11.33 0.53
CA ASP A 471 8.75 10.93 1.80
C ASP A 471 9.70 10.09 2.68
N GLU A 472 10.63 9.35 2.07
CA GLU A 472 11.48 8.35 2.76
C GLU A 472 12.97 8.73 2.76
N GLY A 473 13.29 9.90 2.20
CA GLY A 473 14.60 10.54 2.27
C GLY A 473 15.53 10.27 1.08
N VAL A 474 16.55 11.13 0.99
CA VAL A 474 17.55 11.13 -0.09
C VAL A 474 18.28 9.79 -0.20
N GLY A 475 18.41 9.31 -1.44
CA GLY A 475 19.11 8.07 -1.79
C GLY A 475 18.19 6.87 -1.98
N GLN A 476 16.88 7.02 -1.72
CA GLN A 476 15.86 6.07 -2.17
C GLN A 476 15.55 6.28 -3.65
N SER A 477 14.90 5.30 -4.28
CA SER A 477 14.34 5.46 -5.62
C SER A 477 13.11 6.40 -5.58
N VAL A 478 12.88 7.16 -6.66
CA VAL A 478 11.68 8.02 -6.79
C VAL A 478 10.41 7.16 -6.80
N GLN A 479 10.47 5.99 -7.46
CA GLN A 479 9.40 5.00 -7.44
C GLN A 479 10.00 3.58 -7.33
N PRO A 480 10.21 3.05 -6.11
CA PRO A 480 10.71 1.70 -5.91
C PRO A 480 9.80 0.65 -6.56
N ALA A 481 10.39 -0.38 -7.19
CA ALA A 481 9.65 -1.34 -8.00
C ALA A 481 8.61 -2.12 -7.18
N GLN A 482 8.97 -2.60 -5.98
CA GLN A 482 8.03 -3.35 -5.14
C GLN A 482 6.88 -2.46 -4.63
N TRP A 483 7.17 -1.21 -4.31
CA TRP A 483 6.16 -0.24 -3.88
C TRP A 483 5.18 0.07 -5.03
N ALA A 484 5.69 0.25 -6.25
CA ALA A 484 4.87 0.42 -7.44
C ALA A 484 3.93 -0.77 -7.69
N ARG A 485 4.44 -2.02 -7.55
CA ARG A 485 3.61 -3.24 -7.66
C ARG A 485 2.50 -3.26 -6.60
N ASN A 486 2.82 -2.90 -5.37
CA ASN A 486 1.84 -2.84 -4.28
C ASN A 486 0.76 -1.79 -4.57
N GLY A 487 1.12 -0.60 -5.06
CA GLY A 487 0.17 0.44 -5.46
C GLY A 487 -0.77 0.00 -6.58
N CYS A 488 -0.25 -0.63 -7.64
CA CYS A 488 -1.06 -1.19 -8.73
C CYS A 488 -2.05 -2.24 -8.21
N ALA A 489 -1.57 -3.18 -7.38
CA ALA A 489 -2.42 -4.22 -6.80
C ALA A 489 -3.46 -3.64 -5.82
N TRP A 490 -3.10 -2.61 -5.06
CA TRP A 490 -4.01 -1.89 -4.18
C TRP A 490 -5.15 -1.26 -4.97
N LEU A 491 -4.82 -0.51 -6.02
CA LEU A 491 -5.78 0.18 -6.88
C LEU A 491 -6.76 -0.79 -7.54
N LEU A 492 -6.25 -1.85 -8.19
CA LEU A 492 -7.06 -2.88 -8.84
C LEU A 492 -8.02 -3.59 -7.88
N ALA A 493 -7.63 -3.76 -6.62
CA ALA A 493 -8.47 -4.38 -5.61
C ALA A 493 -9.65 -3.48 -5.16
N ARG A 494 -9.53 -2.15 -5.31
CA ARG A 494 -10.57 -1.17 -4.91
C ARG A 494 -11.43 -0.73 -6.09
N ILE A 495 -10.83 -0.54 -7.26
CA ILE A 495 -11.50 -0.16 -8.50
C ILE A 495 -11.13 -1.22 -9.56
N PRO A 496 -11.94 -2.28 -9.72
CA PRO A 496 -11.61 -3.40 -10.63
C PRO A 496 -11.69 -3.06 -12.12
N ASP A 497 -12.32 -1.95 -12.48
CA ASP A 497 -12.44 -1.49 -13.86
C ASP A 497 -11.14 -0.81 -14.30
N VAL A 498 -10.34 -1.51 -15.11
CA VAL A 498 -9.00 -1.10 -15.53
C VAL A 498 -8.99 0.14 -16.43
N ASP A 499 -10.09 0.42 -17.14
CA ASP A 499 -10.19 1.62 -18.00
C ASP A 499 -10.51 2.89 -17.18
N ARG A 500 -10.93 2.71 -15.91
CA ARG A 500 -11.22 3.81 -14.96
C ARG A 500 -10.06 4.16 -14.05
N ILE A 501 -8.93 3.47 -14.16
CA ILE A 501 -7.76 3.69 -13.30
C ILE A 501 -6.52 4.00 -14.11
N GLY A 502 -5.67 4.87 -13.57
CA GLY A 502 -4.32 5.10 -14.06
C GLY A 502 -3.30 5.16 -12.93
N VAL A 503 -2.04 4.95 -13.27
CA VAL A 503 -0.92 5.00 -12.32
C VAL A 503 0.10 6.02 -12.81
N GLY A 504 0.54 6.85 -11.87
CA GLY A 504 1.59 7.84 -12.03
C GLY A 504 2.94 7.17 -12.28
N LEU A 505 3.70 7.70 -13.23
CA LEU A 505 5.07 7.30 -13.49
C LEU A 505 5.97 8.54 -13.41
N PRO A 506 7.01 8.55 -12.58
CA PRO A 506 7.93 9.67 -12.52
C PRO A 506 8.93 9.61 -13.68
N ASN A 507 9.03 10.68 -14.43
CA ASN A 507 10.06 10.97 -15.41
C ASN A 507 10.87 12.19 -14.97
N TYR A 508 11.33 12.18 -13.72
CA TYR A 508 12.15 13.21 -13.11
C TYR A 508 13.00 12.55 -12.02
N GLY A 509 13.82 13.36 -11.38
CA GLY A 509 14.77 12.98 -10.36
C GLY A 509 14.74 13.87 -9.14
N TYR A 510 15.60 13.51 -8.20
CA TYR A 510 15.88 14.30 -7.01
C TYR A 510 17.37 14.24 -6.70
N HIS A 511 17.85 15.29 -6.03
CA HIS A 511 19.16 15.26 -5.38
C HIS A 511 19.15 15.92 -4.01
N GLY A 512 20.12 15.55 -3.18
CA GLY A 512 20.33 16.13 -1.86
C GLY A 512 21.38 15.36 -1.04
N PRO A 513 21.62 15.75 0.22
CA PRO A 513 22.55 15.07 1.10
C PRO A 513 22.00 13.72 1.57
N ILE A 514 22.79 12.65 1.42
CA ILE A 514 22.34 11.27 1.70
C ILE A 514 21.83 11.08 3.14
N GLY A 515 20.71 10.37 3.30
CA GLY A 515 20.12 10.07 4.61
C GLY A 515 19.40 11.25 5.27
N THR A 516 19.19 12.34 4.53
CA THR A 516 18.38 13.50 4.95
C THR A 516 17.06 13.55 4.18
N TYR A 517 16.21 14.52 4.51
CA TYR A 517 14.99 14.85 3.76
C TYR A 517 15.14 16.19 3.01
N GLU A 518 16.36 16.68 2.85
CA GLU A 518 16.66 17.90 2.10
C GLU A 518 16.73 17.56 0.61
N ILE A 519 15.57 17.60 -0.06
CA ILE A 519 15.40 17.13 -1.43
C ILE A 519 15.17 18.30 -2.39
N THR A 520 15.88 18.28 -3.52
CA THR A 520 15.73 19.24 -4.62
C THR A 520 15.28 18.51 -5.88
N PRO A 521 14.18 18.93 -6.54
CA PRO A 521 13.75 18.40 -7.83
C PRO A 521 14.83 18.49 -8.89
N ASP A 522 14.92 17.48 -9.75
CA ASP A 522 15.91 17.40 -10.81
C ASP A 522 15.30 16.79 -12.08
N THR A 523 15.89 17.08 -13.22
CA THR A 523 15.59 16.41 -14.49
C THR A 523 16.82 15.64 -14.94
N LYS A 524 16.70 14.74 -15.92
CA LYS A 524 17.88 14.10 -16.51
C LYS A 524 18.88 15.15 -17.00
N ASP A 525 18.41 16.14 -17.74
CA ASP A 525 19.29 17.14 -18.34
C ASP A 525 20.01 17.97 -17.29
N ALA A 526 19.32 18.38 -16.22
CA ALA A 526 19.94 19.05 -15.08
C ALA A 526 20.92 18.12 -14.33
N SER A 527 20.55 16.86 -14.10
CA SER A 527 21.43 15.82 -13.54
C SER A 527 22.74 15.66 -14.30
N LEU A 528 22.72 15.73 -15.64
CA LEU A 528 23.93 15.62 -16.46
C LEU A 528 24.87 16.84 -16.36
N THR A 529 24.42 17.94 -15.78
CA THR A 529 25.28 19.12 -15.51
C THR A 529 26.01 19.04 -14.18
N HIS A 530 25.56 18.17 -13.27
CA HIS A 530 26.13 18.07 -11.93
C HIS A 530 27.47 17.32 -11.90
N PRO A 531 28.42 17.70 -11.02
CA PRO A 531 29.71 17.03 -10.92
C PRO A 531 29.57 15.53 -10.60
N GLY A 532 30.42 14.73 -11.21
CA GLY A 532 30.45 13.28 -10.99
C GLY A 532 29.42 12.47 -11.78
N HIS A 533 28.49 13.09 -12.53
CA HIS A 533 27.42 12.38 -13.27
C HIS A 533 27.91 11.21 -14.15
N THR A 534 29.15 11.26 -14.67
CA THR A 534 29.75 10.17 -15.45
C THR A 534 29.95 8.86 -14.67
N THR A 535 29.85 8.88 -13.35
CA THR A 535 29.92 7.69 -12.48
C THR A 535 28.55 7.09 -12.19
N ALA A 536 27.47 7.69 -12.71
CA ALA A 536 26.10 7.20 -12.52
C ALA A 536 25.96 5.74 -12.95
N THR A 537 25.30 4.97 -12.10
CA THR A 537 24.97 3.57 -12.33
C THR A 537 23.48 3.34 -12.15
N ARG A 538 22.96 2.31 -12.81
CA ARG A 538 21.55 1.94 -12.68
C ARG A 538 21.34 1.15 -11.39
N ASN A 539 20.38 1.57 -10.58
CA ASN A 539 19.97 0.85 -9.38
C ASN A 539 19.02 -0.33 -9.73
N ALA A 540 18.62 -1.10 -8.71
CA ALA A 540 17.76 -2.27 -8.88
C ALA A 540 16.34 -1.93 -9.36
N ASP A 541 15.87 -0.69 -9.15
CA ASP A 541 14.56 -0.19 -9.57
C ASP A 541 14.57 0.44 -10.97
N GLY A 542 15.73 0.39 -11.65
CA GLY A 542 15.90 0.89 -13.01
C GLY A 542 16.30 2.36 -13.10
N GLU A 543 16.48 3.08 -12.00
CA GLU A 543 16.82 4.51 -11.98
C GLU A 543 18.33 4.71 -11.99
N MET A 544 18.80 5.82 -12.56
CA MET A 544 20.22 6.19 -12.56
C MET A 544 20.57 6.92 -11.29
N THR A 545 21.66 6.55 -10.63
CA THR A 545 22.10 7.18 -9.40
C THR A 545 23.62 7.26 -9.26
N TRP A 546 24.09 8.33 -8.60
CA TRP A 546 25.46 8.44 -8.09
C TRP A 546 25.49 9.29 -6.82
N THR A 547 26.57 9.13 -6.06
CA THR A 547 26.93 10.05 -4.97
C THR A 547 28.21 10.78 -5.38
N ASN A 548 28.18 12.11 -5.32
CA ASN A 548 29.37 12.92 -5.53
C ASN A 548 30.07 13.16 -4.18
N GLY A 549 31.34 12.76 -4.07
CA GLY A 549 32.10 12.84 -2.82
C GLY A 549 32.58 14.26 -2.47
N ASP A 550 32.43 15.22 -3.38
CA ASP A 550 32.86 16.61 -3.17
C ASP A 550 31.74 17.49 -2.57
N ASP A 551 30.47 17.17 -2.81
CA ASP A 551 29.30 17.89 -2.27
C ASP A 551 28.43 17.04 -1.32
N ASP A 552 28.80 15.78 -1.10
CA ASP A 552 28.06 14.77 -0.31
C ASP A 552 26.60 14.55 -0.79
N ASN A 553 26.27 14.99 -2.00
CA ASN A 553 24.94 14.80 -2.57
C ASN A 553 24.82 13.45 -3.27
N THR A 554 23.66 12.83 -3.12
CA THR A 554 23.20 11.72 -3.95
C THR A 554 22.16 12.24 -4.93
N TYR A 555 22.33 11.82 -6.18
CA TYR A 555 21.49 12.21 -7.31
C TYR A 555 20.79 10.96 -7.82
N VAL A 556 19.52 11.10 -8.19
CA VAL A 556 18.69 10.05 -8.76
C VAL A 556 17.90 10.67 -9.92
N TYR A 557 17.92 10.05 -11.10
CA TYR A 557 17.14 10.50 -12.26
C TYR A 557 16.70 9.34 -13.15
N GLN A 558 15.78 9.61 -14.09
CA GLN A 558 15.31 8.64 -15.07
C GLN A 558 16.00 8.82 -16.42
N ASP A 559 16.27 7.70 -17.08
CA ASP A 559 16.59 7.67 -18.50
C ASP A 559 15.59 6.79 -19.26
N SER A 560 15.74 6.74 -20.57
CA SER A 560 14.86 5.95 -21.46
C SER A 560 14.71 4.48 -21.04
N ALA A 561 15.76 3.88 -20.47
CA ALA A 561 15.71 2.48 -20.04
C ALA A 561 15.01 2.33 -18.68
N GLY A 562 15.16 3.30 -17.77
CA GLY A 562 14.46 3.34 -16.49
C GLY A 562 12.96 3.50 -16.68
N ILE A 563 12.56 4.47 -17.50
CA ILE A 563 11.14 4.74 -17.78
C ILE A 563 10.47 3.55 -18.50
N ASN A 564 11.16 2.89 -19.44
CA ASN A 564 10.67 1.64 -20.06
C ASN A 564 10.48 0.52 -19.03
N THR A 565 11.44 0.32 -18.14
CA THR A 565 11.39 -0.73 -17.10
C THR A 565 10.19 -0.53 -16.18
N LYS A 566 9.91 0.72 -15.80
CA LYS A 566 8.77 1.08 -14.93
C LYS A 566 7.43 0.97 -15.64
N ARG A 567 7.34 1.41 -16.91
CA ARG A 567 6.16 1.18 -17.75
C ARG A 567 5.83 -0.30 -17.83
N GLU A 568 6.81 -1.13 -18.20
CA GLU A 568 6.60 -2.57 -18.32
C GLU A 568 6.17 -3.20 -17.00
N LEU A 569 6.67 -2.73 -15.87
CA LEU A 569 6.23 -3.16 -14.54
C LEU A 569 4.75 -2.84 -14.31
N ILE A 570 4.31 -1.62 -14.63
CA ILE A 570 2.91 -1.21 -14.46
C ILE A 570 1.99 -1.99 -15.41
N GLU A 571 2.42 -2.22 -16.66
CA GLU A 571 1.73 -3.08 -17.63
C GLU A 571 1.69 -4.56 -17.16
N ASP A 572 2.75 -5.03 -16.49
CA ASP A 572 2.83 -6.37 -15.91
C ASP A 572 1.77 -6.57 -14.82
N GLU A 573 1.45 -5.53 -14.04
CA GLU A 573 0.38 -5.56 -13.04
C GLU A 573 -1.03 -5.44 -13.66
N GLY A 574 -1.12 -5.18 -14.97
CA GLY A 574 -2.39 -5.11 -15.70
C GLY A 574 -3.03 -3.72 -15.73
N ILE A 575 -2.29 -2.67 -15.35
CA ILE A 575 -2.72 -1.28 -15.52
C ILE A 575 -2.48 -0.86 -16.96
N LYS A 576 -3.47 -0.20 -17.56
CA LYS A 576 -3.43 0.29 -18.94
C LYS A 576 -3.06 1.78 -19.02
N HIS A 577 -3.62 2.62 -18.15
CA HIS A 577 -3.37 4.06 -18.21
C HIS A 577 -2.15 4.42 -17.35
N ILE A 578 -1.16 5.05 -17.98
CA ILE A 578 0.07 5.48 -17.31
C ILE A 578 0.18 6.99 -17.47
N SER A 579 0.15 7.70 -16.34
CA SER A 579 0.26 9.16 -16.29
C SER A 579 1.68 9.56 -15.94
N VAL A 580 2.44 10.02 -16.93
CA VAL A 580 3.82 10.44 -16.75
C VAL A 580 3.88 11.87 -16.23
N TRP A 581 4.50 12.04 -15.07
CA TRP A 581 4.92 13.33 -14.54
C TRP A 581 6.44 13.42 -14.73
N HIS A 582 6.99 14.29 -15.56
CA HIS A 582 6.34 15.23 -16.48
C HIS A 582 7.12 15.28 -17.81
N LEU A 583 6.60 16.02 -18.79
CA LEU A 583 7.34 16.36 -20.02
C LEU A 583 8.34 17.47 -19.77
N GLY A 584 9.42 17.47 -20.54
CA GLY A 584 10.47 18.47 -20.55
C GLY A 584 11.69 18.09 -19.72
N GLY A 585 12.88 18.31 -20.28
CA GLY A 585 14.20 18.06 -19.67
C GLY A 585 14.54 16.58 -19.39
N ASN A 586 13.77 15.63 -19.92
CA ASN A 586 13.90 14.21 -19.59
C ASN A 586 13.82 13.30 -20.83
N ASP A 587 14.43 12.13 -20.72
CA ASP A 587 14.31 11.11 -21.77
C ASP A 587 12.90 10.53 -21.85
N TRP A 588 12.58 9.91 -22.99
CA TRP A 588 11.30 9.23 -23.20
C TRP A 588 11.45 7.76 -23.57
N PHE A 589 10.32 7.06 -23.68
CA PHE A 589 10.28 5.67 -24.06
C PHE A 589 10.93 5.41 -25.43
N THR A 590 11.78 4.40 -25.52
CA THR A 590 12.48 4.03 -26.78
C THR A 590 11.78 2.93 -27.60
N GLY A 591 10.61 2.44 -27.14
CA GLY A 591 9.94 1.23 -27.62
C GLY A 591 8.87 1.38 -28.71
N ARG A 592 8.83 2.46 -29.50
CA ARG A 592 7.75 2.69 -30.50
C ARG A 592 7.58 1.54 -31.51
N ALA A 593 8.61 0.74 -31.77
CA ALA A 593 8.57 -0.43 -32.66
C ALA A 593 7.90 -1.68 -32.04
N GLU A 594 7.60 -1.68 -30.74
CA GLU A 594 6.87 -2.75 -30.02
C GLU A 594 5.34 -2.62 -30.16
N MET A 595 4.88 -1.57 -30.83
CA MET A 595 3.48 -1.32 -31.11
C MET A 595 2.98 -2.16 -32.29
N THR A 596 2.12 -3.13 -32.02
CA THR A 596 1.28 -3.75 -33.05
C THR A 596 -0.03 -2.98 -33.13
N TRP A 597 -0.17 -2.12 -34.14
CA TRP A 597 -1.48 -1.54 -34.47
C TRP A 597 -2.44 -2.66 -34.89
N PRO A 598 -3.68 -2.74 -34.36
CA PRO A 598 -4.77 -3.26 -35.15
C PRO A 598 -4.96 -2.31 -36.33
N ASP A 599 -4.91 -2.84 -37.56
CA ASP A 599 -5.24 -2.03 -38.75
C ASP A 599 -6.66 -1.44 -38.61
N GLY A 600 -6.75 -0.12 -38.46
CA GLY A 600 -7.89 0.74 -38.86
C GLY A 600 -9.12 0.80 -37.95
N GLU A 601 -9.39 2.00 -37.42
CA GLU A 601 -10.72 2.63 -37.44
C GLU A 601 -10.59 4.09 -37.88
#